data_AF-A0A812MZK6-F1
#
_entry.id   AF-A0A812MZK6-F1
#
_cell.length_a   1.000
_cell.length_b   1.000
_cell.length_c   1.000
_cell.angle_alpha   90.00
_cell.angle_beta   90.00
_cell.angle_gamma   90.00
#
_symmetry.space_group_name_H-M   'P 1'
#
loop_
_entity.id
_entity.type
_entity.pdbx_description
1 polymer ?
#
loop_
_entity_poly.entity_id
_entity_poly.type
_entity_poly.pdbx_seq_one_letter_code
_entity_poly.pdbx_strand_id
1 'polypeptide(L)'
;VQVTGTGTTRENITLNEKVLAGSLKHLGTRPSVQTFMLHIKSLYDLMEIQIPGAMVYSQAWSMRRMTSLFNLIVRRGHVPREASIRRLMEGVGLVVTSNSDVDCDALADAEADGDGDDFSDSACEGGESENDRTDDEELEGI
;
A
#
# COMPACT_ATOMS: atom_id res chain seq x y z
N VAL A 1 14.63 31.16 -9.53
CA VAL A 1 13.30 30.54 -9.48
C VAL A 1 13.07 30.06 -8.06
N GLN A 2 12.34 30.82 -7.24
CA GLN A 2 11.96 30.36 -5.90
C GLN A 2 10.90 29.27 -6.09
N VAL A 3 11.26 28.02 -5.80
CA VAL A 3 10.31 26.92 -5.71
C VAL A 3 9.52 27.16 -4.43
N THR A 4 8.36 27.80 -4.56
CA THR A 4 7.38 27.85 -3.48
C THR A 4 7.01 26.41 -3.14
N GLY A 5 7.42 25.97 -1.95
CA GLY A 5 7.07 24.65 -1.45
C GLY A 5 5.56 24.49 -1.51
N THR A 6 5.08 23.62 -2.40
CA THR A 6 3.67 23.24 -2.47
C THR A 6 3.37 22.44 -1.21
N GLY A 7 3.06 23.16 -0.13
CA GLY A 7 2.67 22.53 1.13
C GLY A 7 1.55 21.55 0.86
N THR A 8 1.74 20.30 1.29
CA THR A 8 0.71 19.26 1.18
C THR A 8 -0.48 19.69 2.03
N THR A 9 -1.54 20.20 1.40
CA THR A 9 -2.75 20.60 2.10
C THR A 9 -3.49 19.36 2.60
N ARG A 10 -4.23 19.49 3.71
CA ARG A 10 -5.07 18.41 4.26
C ARG A 10 -6.11 17.91 3.24
N GLU A 11 -6.57 18.80 2.38
CA GLU A 11 -7.49 18.49 1.28
C GLU A 11 -6.84 17.58 0.25
N ASN A 12 -5.59 17.85 -0.14
CA ASN A 12 -4.84 17.00 -1.07
C ASN A 12 -4.62 15.60 -0.49
N ILE A 13 -4.35 15.49 0.81
CA ILE A 13 -4.23 14.18 1.48
C ILE A 13 -5.57 13.43 1.41
N THR A 14 -6.68 14.10 1.73
CA THR A 14 -8.02 13.49 1.72
C THR A 14 -8.44 13.06 0.31
N LEU A 15 -8.09 13.83 -0.71
CA LEU A 15 -8.33 13.47 -2.10
C LEU A 15 -7.50 12.23 -2.50
N ASN A 16 -6.22 12.21 -2.14
CA ASN A 16 -5.35 11.06 -2.39
C ASN A 16 -5.84 9.79 -1.69
N GLU A 17 -6.32 9.91 -0.44
CA GLU A 17 -6.97 8.82 0.30
C GLU A 17 -8.14 8.24 -0.51
N LYS A 18 -9.04 9.09 -1.03
CA LYS A 18 -10.22 8.66 -1.80
C LYS A 18 -9.84 7.98 -3.12
N VAL A 19 -8.87 8.54 -3.84
CA VAL A 19 -8.39 7.98 -5.11
C VAL A 19 -7.75 6.61 -4.88
N LEU A 20 -6.90 6.49 -3.85
CA LEU A 20 -6.29 5.20 -3.47
C LEU A 20 -7.34 4.18 -3.02
N ALA A 21 -8.29 4.57 -2.16
CA ALA A 21 -9.35 3.67 -1.71
C ALA A 21 -10.16 3.12 -2.89
N GLY A 22 -10.57 3.99 -3.82
CA GLY A 22 -11.30 3.59 -5.02
C GLY A 22 -10.50 2.66 -5.92
N SER A 23 -9.20 2.96 -6.09
CA SER A 23 -8.29 2.13 -6.89
C SER A 23 -8.11 0.74 -6.27
N LEU A 24 -7.91 0.66 -4.96
CA LEU A 24 -7.76 -0.61 -4.24
C LEU A 24 -9.05 -1.43 -4.26
N LYS A 25 -10.21 -0.78 -4.15
CA LYS A 25 -11.51 -1.44 -4.22
C LYS A 25 -11.80 -2.00 -5.61
N HIS A 26 -11.41 -1.28 -6.67
CA HIS A 26 -11.69 -1.68 -8.05
C HIS A 26 -10.66 -2.67 -8.60
N LEU A 27 -9.37 -2.42 -8.37
CA LEU A 27 -8.25 -3.18 -8.94
C LEU A 27 -7.70 -4.26 -8.00
N GLY A 28 -8.10 -4.21 -6.73
CA GLY A 28 -7.57 -5.09 -5.69
C GLY A 28 -6.21 -4.65 -5.14
N THR A 29 -5.58 -5.56 -4.39
CA THR A 29 -4.31 -5.30 -3.68
C THR A 29 -3.07 -5.61 -4.51
N ARG A 30 -3.20 -6.26 -5.67
CA ARG A 30 -2.06 -6.66 -6.52
C ARG A 30 -2.12 -6.19 -7.98
N PRO A 31 -2.46 -4.92 -8.26
CA PRO A 31 -2.45 -4.40 -9.62
C PRO A 31 -1.03 -4.36 -10.22
N SER A 32 -0.93 -4.75 -11.51
CA SER A 32 0.30 -4.58 -12.29
C SER A 32 0.47 -3.10 -12.69
N VAL A 33 1.72 -2.67 -12.97
CA VAL A 33 1.97 -1.31 -13.52
C VAL A 33 1.16 -1.09 -14.79
N GLN A 34 1.09 -2.11 -15.66
CA GLN A 34 0.31 -2.05 -16.90
C GLN A 34 -1.19 -1.83 -16.66
N THR A 35 -1.73 -2.44 -15.59
CA THR A 35 -3.13 -2.21 -15.20
C THR A 35 -3.34 -0.74 -14.82
N PHE A 36 -2.46 -0.18 -13.99
CA PHE A 36 -2.54 1.25 -13.64
C PHE A 36 -2.35 2.15 -14.85
N MET A 37 -1.40 1.86 -15.73
CA MET A 37 -1.20 2.64 -16.96
C MET A 37 -2.47 2.67 -17.81
N LEU A 38 -3.13 1.52 -18.01
CA LEU A 38 -4.37 1.46 -18.78
C LEU A 38 -5.46 2.31 -18.15
N HIS A 39 -5.63 2.26 -16.82
CA HIS A 39 -6.66 3.04 -16.12
C HIS A 39 -6.35 4.54 -16.11
N ILE A 40 -5.11 4.91 -15.81
CA ILE A 40 -4.67 6.32 -15.80
C ILE A 40 -4.79 6.90 -17.20
N LYS A 41 -4.36 6.15 -18.23
CA LYS A 41 -4.51 6.56 -19.62
C LYS A 41 -5.97 6.72 -20.00
N SER A 42 -6.83 5.75 -19.67
CA SER A 42 -8.26 5.82 -19.96
C SER A 42 -8.93 7.03 -19.28
N LEU A 43 -8.50 7.35 -18.05
CA LEU A 43 -8.98 8.53 -17.32
C LEU A 43 -8.59 9.84 -18.02
N TYR A 44 -7.33 9.97 -18.47
CA TYR A 44 -6.89 11.15 -19.19
C TYR A 44 -7.51 11.27 -20.58
N ASP A 45 -7.67 10.14 -21.28
CA ASP A 45 -8.34 10.08 -22.58
C ASP A 45 -9.82 10.52 -22.43
N LEU A 46 -10.51 10.14 -21.34
CA LEU A 46 -11.88 10.58 -21.02
C LEU A 46 -11.98 12.09 -20.75
N MET A 47 -10.94 12.69 -20.15
CA MET A 47 -10.87 14.13 -19.91
C MET A 47 -10.36 14.92 -21.12
N GLU A 48 -10.08 14.24 -22.24
CA GLU A 48 -9.50 14.82 -23.45
C GLU A 48 -8.13 15.52 -23.20
N ILE A 49 -7.40 15.08 -22.16
CA ILE A 49 -6.09 15.62 -21.81
C ILE A 49 -5.00 14.75 -22.42
N GLN A 50 -4.24 15.30 -23.35
CA GLN A 50 -3.07 14.60 -23.90
C GLN A 50 -1.90 14.68 -22.92
N ILE A 51 -1.55 13.53 -22.34
CA ILE A 51 -0.42 13.40 -21.41
C ILE A 51 0.67 12.53 -22.02
N PRO A 52 1.96 12.91 -21.91
CA PRO A 52 3.06 12.07 -22.35
C PRO A 52 3.04 10.69 -21.68
N GLY A 53 3.28 9.63 -22.45
CA GLY A 53 3.30 8.25 -21.93
C GLY A 53 4.28 8.05 -20.77
N ALA A 54 5.40 8.77 -20.76
CA ALA A 54 6.38 8.76 -19.66
C ALA A 54 5.78 9.26 -18.32
N MET A 55 4.89 10.25 -18.36
CA MET A 55 4.22 10.76 -17.16
C MET A 55 3.20 9.74 -16.64
N VAL A 56 2.43 9.11 -17.53
CA VAL A 56 1.49 8.03 -17.17
C VAL A 56 2.24 6.85 -16.53
N TYR A 57 3.39 6.47 -17.10
CA TYR A 57 4.23 5.41 -16.57
C TYR A 57 4.77 5.74 -15.16
N SER A 58 5.25 6.97 -14.95
CA SER A 58 5.74 7.43 -13.65
C SER A 58 4.63 7.39 -12.59
N GLN A 59 3.43 7.91 -12.92
CA GLN A 59 2.28 7.87 -12.02
C GLN A 59 1.83 6.44 -11.70
N ALA A 60 1.82 5.54 -12.68
CA ALA A 60 1.50 4.13 -12.48
C ALA A 60 2.48 3.46 -11.50
N TRP A 61 3.77 3.78 -11.60
CA TRP A 61 4.78 3.33 -10.64
C TRP A 61 4.57 3.89 -9.23
N SER A 62 4.25 5.17 -9.11
CA SER A 62 3.91 5.78 -7.81
C SER A 62 2.70 5.08 -7.18
N MET A 63 1.65 4.81 -7.95
CA MET A 63 0.46 4.09 -7.48
C MET A 63 0.77 2.66 -7.04
N ARG A 64 1.59 1.94 -7.79
CA ARG A 64 2.05 0.60 -7.39
C ARG A 64 2.83 0.65 -6.09
N ARG A 65 3.74 1.61 -5.93
CA ARG A 65 4.52 1.76 -4.69
C ARG A 65 3.62 2.07 -3.49
N MET A 66 2.65 2.97 -3.64
CA MET A 66 1.67 3.26 -2.58
C MET A 66 0.84 2.02 -2.21
N THR A 67 0.41 1.24 -3.20
CA THR A 67 -0.33 -0.02 -2.98
C THR A 67 0.52 -1.05 -2.24
N SER A 68 1.79 -1.21 -2.61
CA SER A 68 2.72 -2.11 -1.92
C SER A 68 2.94 -1.70 -0.47
N LEU A 69 3.10 -0.40 -0.19
CA LEU A 69 3.24 0.11 1.17
C LEU A 69 1.96 -0.11 1.98
N PHE A 70 0.79 0.14 1.39
CA PHE A 70 -0.49 -0.15 2.01
C PHE A 70 -0.60 -1.63 2.41
N ASN A 71 -0.29 -2.54 1.48
CA ASN A 71 -0.30 -3.98 1.78
C ASN A 71 0.68 -4.37 2.89
N LEU A 72 1.86 -3.75 2.93
CA LEU A 72 2.83 -4.00 4.00
C LEU A 72 2.26 -3.59 5.35
N ILE A 73 1.59 -2.43 5.43
CA ILE A 73 0.97 -1.93 6.66
C ILE A 73 -0.17 -2.84 7.11
N VAL A 74 -1.08 -3.17 6.20
CA VAL A 74 -2.24 -4.04 6.47
C VAL A 74 -1.83 -5.41 7.01
N ARG A 75 -0.70 -5.95 6.55
CA ARG A 75 -0.20 -7.26 6.98
C ARG A 75 0.43 -7.28 8.36
N ARG A 76 0.78 -6.13 8.95
CA ARG A 76 1.55 -6.07 10.19
C ARG A 76 0.74 -6.32 11.48
N GLY A 77 -0.51 -6.76 11.40
CA GLY A 77 -1.32 -7.21 12.57
C GLY A 77 -1.61 -6.17 13.66
N HIS A 78 -1.06 -4.96 13.55
CA HIS A 78 -1.26 -3.87 14.51
C HIS A 78 -2.20 -2.81 13.93
N VAL A 79 -2.88 -2.10 14.83
CA VAL A 79 -3.74 -0.97 14.48
C VAL A 79 -2.87 0.23 14.06
N PRO A 80 -3.04 0.79 12.85
CA PRO A 80 -2.28 1.97 12.43
C PRO A 80 -2.55 3.16 13.34
N ARG A 81 -1.48 3.83 13.79
CA ARG A 81 -1.57 5.06 14.59
C ARG A 81 -2.23 6.21 13.82
N GLU A 82 -1.93 6.32 12.53
CA GLU A 82 -2.40 7.39 11.67
C GLU A 82 -3.89 7.24 11.31
N ALA A 83 -4.68 8.28 11.60
CA ALA A 83 -6.11 8.28 11.33
C ALA A 83 -6.44 8.19 9.84
N SER A 84 -5.59 8.74 8.97
CA SER A 84 -5.70 8.64 7.51
C SER A 84 -5.63 7.21 7.01
N ILE A 85 -4.68 6.43 7.55
CA ILE A 85 -4.50 5.02 7.18
C ILE A 85 -5.68 4.19 7.67
N ARG A 86 -6.19 4.46 8.88
CA ARG A 86 -7.41 3.81 9.39
C ARG A 86 -8.61 4.05 8.49
N ARG A 87 -8.88 5.32 8.12
CA ARG A 87 -9.93 5.65 7.15
C ARG A 87 -9.74 4.96 5.81
N LEU A 88 -8.51 4.85 5.32
CA LEU A 88 -8.19 4.14 4.09
C LEU A 88 -8.50 2.64 4.22
N MET A 89 -8.12 2.01 5.32
CA MET A 89 -8.43 0.60 5.60
C MET A 89 -9.94 0.36 5.67
N GLU A 90 -10.68 1.20 6.40
CA GLU A 90 -12.14 1.18 6.46
C GLU A 90 -12.76 1.35 5.07
N GLY A 91 -12.25 2.28 4.25
CA GLY A 91 -12.71 2.52 2.89
C GLY A 91 -12.51 1.33 1.94
N VAL A 92 -11.52 0.49 2.20
CA VAL A 92 -11.26 -0.78 1.48
C VAL A 92 -12.07 -1.94 2.07
N GLY A 93 -12.78 -1.73 3.19
CA GLY A 93 -13.60 -2.73 3.86
C GLY A 93 -12.85 -3.59 4.89
N LEU A 94 -11.65 -3.16 5.32
CA LEU A 94 -10.93 -3.80 6.41
C LEU A 94 -11.43 -3.22 7.73
N VAL A 95 -12.04 -4.08 8.56
CA VAL A 95 -12.51 -3.69 9.89
C VAL A 95 -11.29 -3.50 10.79
N VAL A 96 -11.00 -2.25 11.15
CA VAL A 96 -10.00 -1.92 12.17
C VAL A 96 -10.76 -1.84 13.50
N THR A 97 -10.70 -2.90 14.31
CA THR A 97 -11.26 -2.85 15.67
C THR A 97 -10.48 -1.79 16.44
N SER A 98 -11.17 -0.71 16.81
CA SER A 98 -10.57 0.30 17.68
C SER A 98 -10.45 -0.31 19.06
N ASN A 99 -9.27 -0.23 19.68
CA ASN A 99 -9.02 -0.77 21.03
C ASN A 99 -9.95 -0.18 22.12
N SER A 100 -10.81 0.78 21.79
CA SER A 100 -11.85 1.32 22.68
C SER A 100 -13.06 0.40 22.86
N ASP A 101 -13.27 -0.56 21.95
CA ASP A 101 -14.49 -1.40 21.93
C ASP A 101 -14.25 -2.79 22.53
N VAL A 102 -13.07 -3.02 23.11
CA VAL A 102 -12.87 -4.16 23.99
C VAL A 102 -13.47 -3.77 25.34
N ASP A 103 -14.79 -3.91 25.46
CA ASP A 103 -15.46 -3.92 26.75
C ASP A 103 -14.75 -4.97 27.62
N CYS A 104 -14.03 -4.50 28.64
CA CYS A 104 -13.36 -5.34 29.64
C CYS A 104 -14.36 -6.14 30.52
N ASP A 105 -15.65 -6.20 30.16
CA ASP A 105 -16.71 -6.83 30.93
C ASP A 105 -16.92 -8.33 30.61
N ALA A 106 -16.11 -8.93 29.74
CA ALA A 106 -16.25 -10.35 29.36
C ALA A 106 -15.14 -11.28 29.87
N LEU A 107 -14.27 -10.84 30.80
CA LEU A 107 -13.17 -11.65 31.34
C LEU A 107 -13.21 -11.86 32.86
N ALA A 108 -14.41 -11.99 33.42
CA ALA A 108 -14.62 -12.49 34.77
C ALA A 108 -15.44 -13.79 34.73
N ASP A 109 -14.82 -14.92 34.34
CA ASP A 109 -15.15 -16.30 34.77
C ASP A 109 -14.53 -17.36 33.84
N ALA A 110 -13.21 -17.39 33.72
CA ALA A 110 -12.53 -18.53 33.12
C ALA A 110 -11.25 -18.88 33.91
N GLU A 111 -11.46 -19.30 35.15
CA GLU A 111 -10.49 -20.12 35.89
C GLU A 111 -10.61 -21.57 35.37
N ALA A 112 -9.63 -22.04 34.60
CA ALA A 112 -9.36 -23.47 34.44
C ALA A 112 -7.95 -23.70 33.88
N ASP A 113 -7.12 -24.29 34.74
CA ASP A 113 -5.78 -24.83 34.51
C ASP A 113 -5.55 -25.44 33.13
N GLY A 114 -4.44 -25.03 32.50
CA GLY A 114 -3.94 -25.59 31.24
C GLY A 114 -2.42 -25.48 31.16
N ASP A 115 -1.79 -26.51 31.72
CA ASP A 115 -0.36 -26.87 31.64
C ASP A 115 0.06 -27.24 30.20
N GLY A 116 1.30 -26.91 29.84
CA GLY A 116 2.01 -27.38 28.63
C GLY A 116 1.82 -26.54 27.36
N ASP A 117 2.79 -26.34 26.47
CA ASP A 117 4.19 -26.73 26.40
C ASP A 117 4.88 -25.84 25.35
N ASP A 118 6.13 -25.47 25.65
CA ASP A 118 7.26 -25.25 24.75
C ASP A 118 6.98 -25.17 23.23
N PHE A 119 6.85 -23.94 22.68
CA PHE A 119 6.92 -23.73 21.23
C PHE A 119 8.27 -23.13 20.85
N SER A 120 9.16 -24.05 20.50
CA SER A 120 10.46 -23.85 19.85
C SER A 120 10.42 -22.75 18.78
N ASP A 121 11.33 -21.80 18.96
CA ASP A 121 11.77 -20.79 18.00
C ASP A 121 12.36 -21.50 16.76
N SER A 122 11.60 -21.51 15.67
CA SER A 122 12.09 -21.98 14.37
C SER A 122 12.40 -20.75 13.51
N ALA A 123 13.65 -20.30 13.62
CA ALA A 123 14.22 -19.30 12.73
C ALA A 123 14.23 -19.83 11.29
N CYS A 124 13.30 -19.36 10.47
CA CYS A 124 13.34 -19.59 9.03
C CYS A 124 14.45 -18.74 8.41
N GLU A 125 15.59 -19.39 8.13
CA GLU A 125 16.59 -18.92 7.17
C GLU A 125 15.96 -18.84 5.77
N GLY A 126 15.72 -17.63 5.29
CA GLY A 126 15.24 -17.35 3.94
C GLY A 126 16.28 -16.52 3.19
N GLY A 127 17.21 -17.21 2.52
CA GLY A 127 18.27 -16.59 1.73
C GLY A 127 17.74 -15.79 0.54
N GLU A 128 18.25 -14.57 0.39
CA GLU A 128 18.10 -13.80 -0.84
C GLU A 128 19.41 -13.87 -1.60
N SER A 129 19.38 -14.70 -2.64
CA SER A 129 20.43 -14.89 -3.64
C SER A 129 20.72 -13.58 -4.37
N GLU A 130 21.98 -13.16 -4.34
CA GLU A 130 22.52 -12.07 -5.14
C GLU A 130 22.45 -12.45 -6.62
N ASN A 131 21.45 -11.94 -7.34
CA ASN A 131 21.51 -11.94 -8.80
C ASN A 131 22.43 -10.82 -9.25
N ASP A 132 23.72 -11.17 -9.27
CA ASP A 132 24.74 -10.59 -10.13
C ASP A 132 24.24 -10.57 -11.59
N ARG A 133 24.02 -9.35 -12.11
CA ARG A 133 23.88 -9.11 -13.54
C ARG A 133 24.98 -8.14 -13.93
N THR A 134 26.14 -8.74 -14.15
CA THR A 134 27.25 -8.22 -14.92
C THR A 134 26.83 -7.99 -16.37
N ASP A 135 27.24 -6.81 -16.83
CA ASP A 135 27.88 -6.52 -18.10
C ASP A 135 27.10 -6.48 -19.43
N ASP A 136 27.36 -5.34 -20.08
CA ASP A 136 27.72 -5.16 -21.49
C ASP A 136 26.72 -5.58 -22.56
N GLU A 137 26.27 -4.61 -23.35
CA GLU A 137 26.81 -4.43 -24.71
C GLU A 137 26.66 -2.98 -25.18
N GLU A 138 27.82 -2.35 -25.26
CA GLU A 138 28.22 -1.30 -26.20
C GLU A 138 27.70 -1.59 -27.62
N LEU A 139 26.90 -0.68 -28.18
CA LEU A 139 26.64 -0.63 -29.62
C LEU A 139 26.89 0.81 -30.10
N GLU A 140 28.16 1.05 -30.37
CA GLU A 140 28.61 2.14 -31.23
C GLU A 140 28.14 1.89 -32.67
N GLY A 141 27.62 2.96 -33.30
CA GLY A 141 27.81 3.22 -34.73
C GLY A 141 26.88 2.51 -35.72
N ILE A 142 25.85 3.23 -36.20
CA ILE A 142 25.67 3.65 -37.60
C ILE A 142 24.97 5.01 -37.61
#